data_AF-A0A318HS80-F1
#
_entry.id   AF-A0A318HS80-F1
#
_cell.length_a   1.000
_cell.length_b   1.000
_cell.length_c   1.000
_cell.angle_alpha   90.00
_cell.angle_beta   90.00
_cell.angle_gamma   90.00
#
_symmetry.space_group_name_H-M   'P 1'
#
loop_
_entity.id
_entity.type
_entity.pdbx_description
1 polymer ?
#
loop_
_entity_poly.entity_id
_entity_poly.type
_entity_poly.pdbx_seq_one_letter_code
_entity_poly.pdbx_strand_id
1 'polypeptide(L)'
;MNKTLLLVAVLSLFGANASAQQYFTKTTPGKYIYKVVDYSPAPGQFVNKLPMFETGDDATKMAQKCTESLANNKGDLVTLGAFGGSIIFHFDHSVANVAGQKDFLIEGNAFEGNSEPGIVMVSKDVNRNGIADDPWYELSGSADRETPNKLVYGYEVTYTASPMQDIPWTDNKGGSGKVERNTYHSQEYYPLWMPAKITYKGTLLPKNAKQDPDTGFWSLSGFNWGYVDNKANSDKEGNSFDIDWAVDQNRKKVKLDFIDFIKVYCAEQQMAGWLGETSTEVKGAEDLHIEESVAAIDKALKEGVATFDDVDVNLSSDGYYMGMESDNGEAKTSYYISGNYRFSLTNIKKWNSWNDFAISNRTETSFKKLFPDQFNSCVGHGYNNSSNYCVLYVFGQSAPIEVVGKAEGEVVRGLYLTNSAYTLSNILDGDGFSQGATGKKGFEKGDWLLLTITGIKADSSETKTEVYLADYRSSNTAEHYYIGDWQWVDLSGMGAIKELKFSFSGSRSNQWGLTTASYVCIDNINGTDDGKSGRKYITTGVERTLKNDDEKREVARYTIDGRRINGPVKGINIVKYADGTTKKVVVE
;
A
#
# COMPACT_ATOMS: atom_id res chain seq x y z
N MET A 1 -4.18 39.36 11.71
CA MET A 1 -3.44 38.13 11.33
C MET A 1 -3.68 37.10 12.41
N ASN A 2 -4.32 35.99 12.04
CA ASN A 2 -4.17 34.63 12.57
C ASN A 2 -5.36 33.84 12.03
N LYS A 3 -5.19 33.32 10.81
CA LYS A 3 -6.14 32.40 10.19
C LYS A 3 -5.88 31.02 10.78
N THR A 4 -6.86 30.53 11.53
CA THR A 4 -6.98 29.16 12.01
C THR A 4 -6.97 28.21 10.81
N LEU A 5 -5.97 27.32 10.74
CA LEU A 5 -5.94 26.22 9.78
C LEU A 5 -6.95 25.18 10.25
N LEU A 6 -8.12 25.10 9.60
CA LEU A 6 -8.96 23.92 9.68
C LEU A 6 -8.34 22.85 8.76
N LEU A 7 -7.70 21.85 9.34
CA LEU A 7 -7.49 20.57 8.66
C LEU A 7 -8.85 19.89 8.53
N VAL A 8 -9.43 19.98 7.34
CA VAL A 8 -10.57 19.14 6.96
C VAL A 8 -9.98 17.80 6.50
N ALA A 9 -9.97 16.81 7.39
CA ALA A 9 -9.76 15.42 7.01
C ALA A 9 -10.95 15.00 6.14
N VAL A 10 -10.72 14.84 4.85
CA VAL A 10 -11.71 14.29 3.93
C VAL A 10 -11.76 12.78 4.21
N LEU A 11 -12.73 12.37 5.03
CA LEU A 11 -13.09 10.97 5.22
C LEU A 11 -13.79 10.46 3.95
N SER A 12 -13.00 10.03 2.96
CA SER A 12 -13.47 9.17 1.88
C SER A 12 -13.37 7.72 2.33
N LEU A 13 -14.36 7.26 3.10
CA LEU A 13 -14.66 5.83 3.27
C LEU A 13 -15.27 5.31 1.96
N PHE A 14 -14.45 5.15 0.94
CA PHE A 14 -14.73 4.18 -0.13
C PHE A 14 -14.14 2.86 0.30
N GLY A 15 -14.91 1.77 0.14
CA GLY A 15 -14.55 0.44 0.61
C GLY A 15 -13.13 0.09 0.18
N ALA A 16 -12.20 0.15 1.15
CA ALA A 16 -10.83 -0.26 0.94
C ALA A 16 -10.88 -1.72 0.50
N ASN A 17 -10.48 -1.95 -0.75
CA ASN A 17 -10.47 -3.24 -1.38
C ASN A 17 -9.84 -4.29 -0.46
N ALA A 18 -10.36 -5.52 -0.50
CA ALA A 18 -9.80 -6.70 0.15
C ALA A 18 -8.34 -7.01 -0.28
N SER A 19 -7.73 -6.16 -1.11
CA SER A 19 -6.41 -6.29 -1.72
C SER A 19 -5.28 -5.77 -0.85
N ALA A 20 -5.51 -5.37 0.41
CA ALA A 20 -4.51 -4.75 1.29
C ALA A 20 -3.90 -5.68 2.37
N GLN A 21 -4.45 -6.88 2.60
CA GLN A 21 -3.91 -7.82 3.58
C GLN A 21 -2.49 -8.26 3.25
N GLN A 22 -1.68 -8.53 4.27
CA GLN A 22 -0.25 -8.76 4.09
C GLN A 22 0.38 -9.64 5.19
N TYR A 23 1.54 -10.19 4.85
CA TYR A 23 2.49 -10.71 5.82
C TYR A 23 3.53 -9.62 6.15
N PHE A 24 3.80 -9.42 7.43
CA PHE A 24 4.91 -8.57 7.91
C PHE A 24 6.25 -9.31 7.91
N THR A 25 6.23 -10.66 7.92
CA THR A 25 7.44 -11.49 7.92
C THR A 25 7.40 -12.61 6.87
N LYS A 26 8.53 -13.31 6.70
CA LYS A 26 8.71 -14.38 5.71
C LYS A 26 8.55 -15.80 6.27
N THR A 27 8.20 -15.96 7.55
CA THR A 27 8.05 -17.27 8.21
C THR A 27 6.60 -17.74 8.20
N THR A 28 6.36 -19.03 8.51
CA THR A 28 5.01 -19.53 8.80
C THR A 28 4.37 -18.63 9.88
N PRO A 29 3.22 -18.00 9.60
CA PRO A 29 2.57 -17.06 10.51
C PRO A 29 2.38 -17.65 11.90
N GLY A 30 2.79 -16.88 12.91
CA GLY A 30 2.66 -17.24 14.31
C GLY A 30 1.34 -16.76 14.90
N LYS A 31 0.75 -17.55 15.80
CA LYS A 31 -0.51 -17.20 16.48
C LYS A 31 -0.41 -15.99 17.41
N TYR A 32 0.80 -15.63 17.83
CA TYR A 32 1.03 -14.72 18.94
C TYR A 32 1.62 -13.40 18.47
N ILE A 33 1.60 -12.39 19.36
CA ILE A 33 2.26 -11.09 19.12
C ILE A 33 3.64 -11.32 18.50
N TYR A 34 3.89 -10.66 17.38
CA TYR A 34 5.19 -10.67 16.73
C TYR A 34 6.07 -9.55 17.26
N LYS A 35 5.52 -8.33 17.34
CA LYS A 35 6.29 -7.14 17.71
C LYS A 35 5.45 -6.04 18.35
N VAL A 36 6.04 -5.36 19.33
CA VAL A 36 5.57 -4.08 19.87
C VAL A 36 6.28 -2.95 19.12
N VAL A 37 5.51 -2.03 18.55
CA VAL A 37 6.02 -0.92 17.71
C VAL A 37 6.01 0.42 18.43
N ASP A 38 5.20 0.57 19.48
CA ASP A 38 5.21 1.74 20.36
C ASP A 38 4.86 1.34 21.80
N TYR A 39 5.50 2.00 22.76
CA TYR A 39 5.21 1.86 24.18
C TYR A 39 5.34 3.22 24.87
N SER A 40 4.21 3.71 25.37
CA SER A 40 4.04 5.04 25.93
C SER A 40 3.24 4.94 27.22
N PRO A 41 3.84 4.44 28.31
CA PRO A 41 3.16 4.29 29.60
C PRO A 41 2.93 5.65 30.27
N ALA A 42 1.80 5.77 30.97
CA ALA A 42 1.58 6.87 31.89
C ALA A 42 2.30 6.57 33.22
N PRO A 43 2.41 7.54 34.14
CA PRO A 43 3.05 7.30 35.43
C PRO A 43 2.37 6.19 36.24
N GLY A 44 3.15 5.39 36.97
CA GLY A 44 2.63 4.28 37.78
C GLY A 44 3.69 3.53 38.58
N GLN A 45 3.25 2.72 39.54
CA GLN A 45 4.06 2.01 40.52
C GLN A 45 4.91 0.88 39.93
N PHE A 46 4.60 0.41 38.72
CA PHE A 46 5.39 -0.59 37.99
C PHE A 46 6.17 -0.02 36.81
N VAL A 47 5.96 1.27 36.50
CA VAL A 47 6.70 1.96 35.44
C VAL A 47 8.19 1.96 35.78
N ASN A 48 9.03 1.84 34.76
CA ASN A 48 10.47 1.60 34.83
C ASN A 48 10.89 0.23 35.40
N LYS A 49 9.94 -0.67 35.75
CA LYS A 49 10.21 -2.06 36.16
C LYS A 49 9.64 -3.11 35.20
N LEU A 50 8.47 -2.87 34.61
CA LEU A 50 7.75 -3.82 33.75
C LEU A 50 7.40 -3.19 32.37
N PRO A 51 8.34 -3.10 31.42
CA PRO A 51 9.71 -3.64 31.47
C PRO A 51 10.70 -2.70 32.19
N MET A 52 11.85 -3.26 32.56
CA MET A 52 12.91 -2.56 33.28
C MET A 52 13.57 -1.48 32.38
N PHE A 53 13.53 -0.24 32.85
CA PHE A 53 14.30 0.85 32.24
C PHE A 53 15.76 0.81 32.69
N GLU A 54 16.67 1.04 31.75
CA GLU A 54 18.09 1.25 32.02
C GLU A 54 18.55 2.60 31.47
N THR A 55 19.51 3.23 32.13
CA THR A 55 20.05 4.51 31.69
C THR A 55 20.54 4.44 30.24
N GLY A 56 19.95 5.26 29.37
CA GLY A 56 20.25 5.28 27.93
C GLY A 56 19.25 4.51 27.06
N ASP A 57 18.18 3.97 27.66
CA ASP A 57 17.02 3.51 26.91
C ASP A 57 16.22 4.68 26.34
N ASP A 58 15.80 4.54 25.09
CA ASP A 58 14.89 5.43 24.39
C ASP A 58 13.56 4.69 24.08
N ALA A 59 12.62 5.37 23.43
CA ALA A 59 11.32 4.79 23.09
C ALA A 59 11.44 3.49 22.28
N THR A 60 12.38 3.43 21.31
CA THR A 60 12.62 2.25 20.47
C THR A 60 13.08 1.06 21.30
N LYS A 61 14.04 1.27 22.21
CA LYS A 61 14.53 0.20 23.11
C LYS A 61 13.46 -0.25 24.09
N MET A 62 12.65 0.67 24.62
CA MET A 62 11.58 0.31 25.54
C MET A 62 10.46 -0.49 24.84
N ALA A 63 10.10 -0.14 23.60
CA ALA A 63 9.20 -0.96 22.77
C ALA A 63 9.83 -2.34 22.45
N GLN A 64 11.13 -2.40 22.20
CA GLN A 64 11.83 -3.68 22.02
C GLN A 64 11.79 -4.54 23.29
N LYS A 65 12.01 -3.98 24.48
CA LYS A 65 11.88 -4.72 25.75
C LYS A 65 10.45 -5.24 25.98
N CYS A 66 9.43 -4.49 25.56
CA CYS A 66 8.04 -4.98 25.56
C CYS A 66 7.87 -6.15 24.58
N THR A 67 8.45 -6.06 23.38
CA THR A 67 8.48 -7.19 22.41
C THR A 67 9.13 -8.42 23.05
N GLU A 68 10.25 -8.24 23.73
CA GLU A 68 10.96 -9.31 24.43
C GLU A 68 10.19 -9.90 25.60
N SER A 69 9.18 -9.20 26.13
CA SER A 69 8.32 -9.68 27.22
C SER A 69 7.07 -10.41 26.70
N LEU A 70 6.50 -9.94 25.58
CA LEU A 70 5.17 -10.35 25.11
C LEU A 70 5.20 -11.28 23.89
N ALA A 71 6.15 -11.07 22.98
CA ALA A 71 6.12 -11.73 21.67
C ALA A 71 6.32 -13.24 21.77
N ASN A 72 5.77 -13.97 20.81
CA ASN A 72 5.90 -15.43 20.70
C ASN A 72 5.47 -16.18 21.98
N ASN A 73 4.40 -15.72 22.61
CA ASN A 73 3.80 -16.33 23.81
C ASN A 73 4.73 -16.45 25.02
N LYS A 74 5.64 -15.48 25.20
CA LYS A 74 6.48 -15.45 26.40
C LYS A 74 5.65 -15.23 27.67
N GLY A 75 4.62 -14.39 27.60
CA GLY A 75 3.66 -14.25 28.68
C GLY A 75 4.19 -13.47 29.90
N ASP A 76 5.25 -12.66 29.75
CA ASP A 76 5.67 -11.74 30.80
C ASP A 76 4.72 -10.53 30.86
N LEU A 77 4.79 -9.73 31.93
CA LEU A 77 3.87 -8.63 32.16
C LEU A 77 4.48 -7.27 31.76
N VAL A 78 3.71 -6.46 31.04
CA VAL A 78 4.02 -5.05 30.73
C VAL A 78 2.95 -4.17 31.38
N THR A 79 3.39 -3.13 32.09
CA THR A 79 2.49 -2.17 32.72
C THR A 79 2.15 -1.01 31.80
N LEU A 80 0.95 -0.46 31.86
CA LEU A 80 0.61 0.78 31.14
C LEU A 80 0.61 2.02 32.03
N GLY A 81 0.57 1.86 33.36
CA GLY A 81 0.39 2.94 34.32
C GLY A 81 -1.03 3.53 34.29
N ALA A 82 -1.17 4.76 34.79
CA ALA A 82 -2.45 5.47 34.88
C ALA A 82 -3.10 5.75 33.51
N PHE A 83 -4.24 6.47 33.51
CA PHE A 83 -5.02 6.75 32.30
C PHE A 83 -4.15 7.21 31.12
N GLY A 84 -4.40 6.60 29.97
CA GLY A 84 -3.82 6.98 28.68
C GLY A 84 -2.50 6.31 28.35
N GLY A 85 -1.82 5.73 29.34
CA GLY A 85 -0.67 4.88 29.11
C GLY A 85 -1.02 3.73 28.16
N SER A 86 -0.14 3.45 27.20
CA SER A 86 -0.52 2.61 26.06
C SER A 86 0.63 1.81 25.45
N ILE A 87 0.25 0.76 24.73
CA ILE A 87 1.12 -0.11 23.94
C ILE A 87 0.49 -0.36 22.57
N ILE A 88 1.32 -0.41 21.52
CA ILE A 88 0.91 -0.75 20.16
C ILE A 88 1.72 -1.96 19.70
N PHE A 89 1.02 -2.99 19.23
CA PHE A 89 1.64 -4.21 18.70
C PHE A 89 0.94 -4.73 17.45
N HIS A 90 1.59 -5.68 16.79
CA HIS A 90 1.02 -6.42 15.66
C HIS A 90 1.46 -7.88 15.66
N PHE A 91 0.69 -8.70 14.96
CA PHE A 91 1.05 -10.06 14.57
C PHE A 91 1.99 -10.02 13.35
N ASP A 92 2.57 -11.15 12.95
CA ASP A 92 3.41 -11.21 11.75
C ASP A 92 2.60 -11.21 10.43
N HIS A 93 1.28 -11.02 10.53
CA HIS A 93 0.30 -11.03 9.45
C HIS A 93 -0.90 -10.12 9.80
N SER A 94 -1.70 -9.77 8.79
CA SER A 94 -3.01 -9.14 8.99
C SER A 94 -4.00 -10.12 9.63
N VAL A 95 -4.73 -9.70 10.68
CA VAL A 95 -5.76 -10.53 11.35
C VAL A 95 -7.10 -10.35 10.66
N ALA A 96 -7.69 -11.44 10.18
CA ALA A 96 -8.98 -11.41 9.50
C ALA A 96 -10.15 -11.10 10.46
N ASN A 97 -11.12 -10.32 9.98
CA ASN A 97 -12.42 -10.23 10.64
C ASN A 97 -13.31 -11.38 10.19
N VAL A 98 -13.57 -12.33 11.10
CA VAL A 98 -14.39 -13.51 10.88
C VAL A 98 -15.80 -13.25 11.37
N ALA A 99 -16.71 -13.07 10.41
CA ALA A 99 -18.09 -12.67 10.68
C ALA A 99 -18.76 -13.51 11.78
N GLY A 100 -19.20 -12.83 12.84
CA GLY A 100 -19.93 -13.44 13.95
C GLY A 100 -19.06 -14.15 14.99
N GLN A 101 -17.73 -14.05 14.90
CA GLN A 101 -16.79 -14.64 15.85
C GLN A 101 -15.98 -13.56 16.59
N LYS A 102 -15.20 -13.99 17.59
CA LYS A 102 -14.11 -13.17 18.15
C LYS A 102 -12.86 -13.42 17.35
N ASP A 103 -12.14 -12.38 16.99
CA ASP A 103 -11.02 -12.47 16.05
C ASP A 103 -9.67 -12.60 16.76
N PHE A 104 -9.52 -11.95 17.91
CA PHE A 104 -8.29 -12.02 18.69
C PHE A 104 -8.57 -11.95 20.17
N LEU A 105 -7.63 -12.41 20.97
CA LEU A 105 -7.67 -12.36 22.44
C LEU A 105 -6.47 -11.58 22.96
N ILE A 106 -6.67 -10.81 24.03
CA ILE A 106 -5.60 -10.10 24.75
C ILE A 106 -5.67 -10.46 26.23
N GLU A 107 -4.55 -10.87 26.79
CA GLU A 107 -4.42 -11.28 28.19
C GLU A 107 -3.86 -10.15 29.05
N GLY A 108 -4.32 -10.08 30.31
CA GLY A 108 -3.80 -9.21 31.37
C GLY A 108 -3.35 -10.02 32.59
N ASN A 109 -3.57 -9.48 33.78
CA ASN A 109 -3.34 -10.16 35.06
C ASN A 109 -4.56 -10.18 36.01
N ALA A 110 -5.72 -9.68 35.54
CA ALA A 110 -6.92 -9.55 36.34
C ALA A 110 -7.37 -10.85 37.03
N PHE A 111 -8.01 -10.67 38.18
CA PHE A 111 -8.72 -11.72 38.90
C PHE A 111 -9.96 -11.14 39.60
N GLU A 112 -10.75 -11.99 40.24
CA GLU A 112 -11.99 -11.55 40.90
C GLU A 112 -11.71 -10.45 41.94
N GLY A 113 -12.31 -9.28 41.74
CA GLY A 113 -12.12 -8.11 42.60
C GLY A 113 -10.85 -7.30 42.31
N ASN A 114 -10.10 -7.61 41.26
CA ASN A 114 -8.93 -6.86 40.80
C ASN A 114 -8.95 -6.77 39.27
N SER A 115 -9.75 -5.84 38.76
CA SER A 115 -9.90 -5.56 37.34
C SER A 115 -9.38 -4.16 37.02
N GLU A 116 -8.49 -4.06 36.01
CA GLU A 116 -7.82 -2.81 35.63
C GLU A 116 -8.03 -2.52 34.12
N PRO A 117 -9.28 -2.30 33.70
CA PRO A 117 -9.73 -2.35 32.31
C PRO A 117 -9.03 -1.37 31.36
N GLY A 118 -8.47 -1.92 30.29
CA GLY A 118 -7.93 -1.19 29.15
C GLY A 118 -8.87 -1.20 27.94
N ILE A 119 -8.91 -0.09 27.20
CA ILE A 119 -9.64 -0.02 25.92
C ILE A 119 -8.71 -0.44 24.78
N VAL A 120 -9.28 -1.18 23.82
CA VAL A 120 -8.61 -1.61 22.60
C VAL A 120 -8.98 -0.69 21.44
N MET A 121 -7.97 -0.29 20.67
CA MET A 121 -8.13 0.29 19.35
C MET A 121 -7.47 -0.61 18.30
N VAL A 122 -7.99 -0.58 17.08
CA VAL A 122 -7.45 -1.32 15.95
C VAL A 122 -7.24 -0.40 14.75
N SER A 123 -6.25 -0.73 13.92
CA SER A 123 -5.96 -0.01 12.68
C SER A 123 -5.61 -1.00 11.57
N LYS A 124 -6.00 -0.64 10.35
CA LYS A 124 -5.65 -1.33 9.10
C LYS A 124 -4.55 -0.52 8.43
N ASP A 125 -3.46 -1.17 8.05
CA ASP A 125 -2.35 -0.61 7.28
C ASP A 125 -2.80 -0.45 5.82
N VAL A 126 -3.62 0.57 5.57
CA VAL A 126 -4.20 0.86 4.26
C VAL A 126 -3.10 1.22 3.27
N ASN A 127 -2.09 1.93 3.73
CA ASN A 127 -0.99 2.41 2.90
C ASN A 127 0.15 1.37 2.75
N ARG A 128 0.12 0.28 3.54
CA ARG A 128 1.06 -0.86 3.51
C ARG A 128 2.51 -0.45 3.74
N ASN A 129 2.75 0.55 4.57
CA ASN A 129 4.11 0.99 4.93
C ASN A 129 4.69 0.18 6.11
N GLY A 130 3.88 -0.66 6.78
CA GLY A 130 4.29 -1.43 7.95
C GLY A 130 4.46 -0.59 9.22
N ILE A 131 3.87 0.61 9.26
CA ILE A 131 3.92 1.58 10.34
C ILE A 131 2.48 1.86 10.78
N ALA A 132 2.26 2.02 12.08
CA ALA A 132 0.93 2.21 12.64
C ALA A 132 0.43 3.67 12.54
N ASP A 133 0.41 4.23 11.32
CA ASP A 133 0.08 5.63 11.03
C ASP A 133 -1.26 5.85 10.30
N ASP A 134 -1.98 4.77 10.00
CA ASP A 134 -3.32 4.79 9.42
C ASP A 134 -4.45 4.99 10.45
N PRO A 135 -5.70 5.29 10.03
CA PRO A 135 -6.81 5.59 10.93
C PRO A 135 -7.08 4.53 12.00
N TRP A 136 -7.27 4.98 13.24
CA TRP A 136 -7.53 4.15 14.41
C TRP A 136 -9.00 4.15 14.82
N TYR A 137 -9.51 2.97 15.20
CA TYR A 137 -10.89 2.77 15.65
C TYR A 137 -10.92 2.09 17.01
N GLU A 138 -11.59 2.68 18.00
CA GLU A 138 -11.84 2.01 19.28
C GLU A 138 -12.81 0.84 19.08
N LEU A 139 -12.62 -0.24 19.82
CA LEU A 139 -13.62 -1.31 19.93
C LEU A 139 -14.63 -0.96 21.03
N SER A 140 -15.91 -0.87 20.66
CA SER A 140 -17.00 -0.60 21.59
C SER A 140 -17.16 -1.74 22.60
N GLY A 141 -16.94 -1.46 23.89
CA GLY A 141 -17.13 -2.40 25.01
C GLY A 141 -18.48 -2.29 25.72
N SER A 142 -18.67 -3.05 26.79
CA SER A 142 -19.96 -3.12 27.48
C SER A 142 -20.42 -1.78 28.07
N ALA A 143 -19.51 -0.99 28.66
CA ALA A 143 -19.88 0.29 29.27
C ALA A 143 -20.36 1.31 28.23
N ASP A 144 -19.79 1.27 27.02
CA ASP A 144 -20.17 2.12 25.89
C ASP A 144 -21.58 1.81 25.38
N ARG A 145 -22.06 0.56 25.53
CA ARG A 145 -23.42 0.17 25.12
C ARG A 145 -24.46 0.24 26.23
N GLU A 146 -24.06 -0.13 27.44
CA GLU A 146 -24.97 -0.30 28.57
C GLU A 146 -25.09 0.97 29.40
N THR A 147 -23.99 1.73 29.54
CA THR A 147 -23.93 2.94 30.36
C THR A 147 -23.17 4.09 29.66
N PRO A 148 -23.49 4.44 28.39
CA PRO A 148 -22.73 5.44 27.62
C PRO A 148 -22.62 6.81 28.33
N ASN A 149 -23.63 7.16 29.12
CA ASN A 149 -23.68 8.42 29.88
C ASN A 149 -22.68 8.49 31.06
N LYS A 150 -22.02 7.37 31.39
CA LYS A 150 -20.98 7.31 32.43
C LYS A 150 -19.56 7.39 31.87
N LEU A 151 -19.39 7.32 30.54
CA LEU A 151 -18.09 7.45 29.89
C LEU A 151 -17.81 8.92 29.60
N VAL A 152 -16.53 9.29 29.57
CA VAL A 152 -16.09 10.60 29.10
C VAL A 152 -15.28 10.42 27.82
N TYR A 153 -15.92 10.64 26.68
CA TYR A 153 -15.26 10.61 25.38
C TYR A 153 -14.39 11.84 25.17
N GLY A 154 -13.25 11.68 24.49
CA GLY A 154 -12.30 12.76 24.23
C GLY A 154 -11.73 13.38 25.51
N TYR A 155 -11.61 12.57 26.57
CA TYR A 155 -10.95 12.96 27.80
C TYR A 155 -9.45 13.12 27.53
N GLU A 156 -8.87 14.20 28.05
CA GLU A 156 -7.45 14.48 27.94
C GLU A 156 -6.88 14.74 29.32
N VAL A 157 -5.77 14.09 29.66
CA VAL A 157 -5.04 14.29 30.91
C VAL A 157 -3.59 14.60 30.62
N THR A 158 -3.01 15.52 31.38
CA THR A 158 -1.60 15.89 31.30
C THR A 158 -0.90 15.58 32.61
N TYR A 159 0.15 14.76 32.53
CA TYR A 159 1.05 14.47 33.64
C TYR A 159 2.28 15.38 33.56
N THR A 160 2.78 15.84 34.72
CA THR A 160 4.04 16.59 34.80
C THR A 160 5.03 15.83 35.66
N ALA A 161 6.23 15.59 35.13
CA ALA A 161 7.29 14.92 35.85
C ALA A 161 7.59 15.62 37.19
N SER A 162 7.65 14.82 38.25
CA SER A 162 7.96 15.28 39.60
C SER A 162 8.92 14.28 40.23
N PRO A 163 10.25 14.47 40.05
CA PRO A 163 11.24 13.47 40.40
C PRO A 163 11.11 12.99 41.85
N MET A 164 11.02 11.67 42.03
CA MET A 164 10.89 10.96 43.29
C MET A 164 9.75 11.45 44.19
N GLN A 165 8.71 12.03 43.60
CA GLN A 165 7.53 12.57 44.27
C GLN A 165 6.25 12.09 43.57
N ASP A 166 5.10 12.31 44.21
CA ASP A 166 3.81 12.08 43.56
C ASP A 166 3.74 12.85 42.24
N ILE A 167 3.19 12.22 41.20
CA ILE A 167 3.15 12.79 39.86
C ILE A 167 1.84 13.56 39.67
N PRO A 168 1.85 14.90 39.59
CA PRO A 168 0.64 15.68 39.41
C PRO A 168 0.06 15.51 38.01
N TRP A 169 -1.27 15.58 37.93
CA TRP A 169 -2.00 15.61 36.67
C TRP A 169 -3.14 16.63 36.67
N THR A 170 -3.49 17.11 35.47
CA THR A 170 -4.63 17.99 35.21
C THR A 170 -5.35 17.53 33.95
N ASP A 171 -6.67 17.71 33.89
CA ASP A 171 -7.49 17.27 32.74
C ASP A 171 -8.19 18.40 31.99
N ASN A 172 -8.78 18.08 30.83
CA ASN A 172 -9.54 19.01 30.00
C ASN A 172 -10.97 19.29 30.48
N LYS A 173 -11.37 18.74 31.64
CA LYS A 173 -12.65 18.99 32.32
C LYS A 173 -12.49 19.85 33.58
N GLY A 174 -11.27 20.32 33.86
CA GLY A 174 -10.94 21.15 35.01
C GLY A 174 -10.59 20.36 36.28
N GLY A 175 -10.49 19.04 36.20
CA GLY A 175 -10.01 18.18 37.27
C GLY A 175 -8.49 18.17 37.39
N SER A 176 -8.02 17.81 38.58
CA SER A 176 -6.60 17.63 38.88
C SER A 176 -6.42 16.64 40.03
N GLY A 177 -5.23 16.08 40.14
CA GLY A 177 -4.87 15.13 41.17
C GLY A 177 -3.43 14.69 41.06
N LYS A 178 -3.11 13.53 41.62
CA LYS A 178 -1.79 12.92 41.53
C LYS A 178 -1.87 11.42 41.30
N VAL A 179 -0.82 10.85 40.70
CA VAL A 179 -0.46 9.45 40.84
C VAL A 179 0.44 9.37 42.07
N GLU A 180 -0.08 8.82 43.16
CA GLU A 180 0.57 8.86 44.47
C GLU A 180 1.59 7.75 44.62
N ARG A 181 2.73 8.08 45.24
CA ARG A 181 3.76 7.08 45.53
C ARG A 181 3.39 6.26 46.76
N ASN A 182 3.73 4.97 46.73
CA ASN A 182 3.60 4.08 47.87
C ASN A 182 4.96 3.61 48.40
N THR A 183 4.96 2.94 49.56
CA THR A 183 6.19 2.43 50.21
C THR A 183 6.70 1.11 49.64
N TYR A 184 5.92 0.44 48.77
CA TYR A 184 6.26 -0.86 48.18
C TYR A 184 7.14 -0.73 46.93
N HIS A 185 7.00 0.37 46.19
CA HIS A 185 7.72 0.62 44.95
C HIS A 185 8.60 1.87 45.06
N SER A 186 9.92 1.68 45.11
CA SER A 186 10.90 2.73 45.37
C SER A 186 11.47 3.42 44.12
N GLN A 187 11.23 2.88 42.91
CA GLN A 187 11.75 3.47 41.68
C GLN A 187 10.99 4.75 41.27
N GLU A 188 11.45 5.45 40.24
CA GLU A 188 10.71 6.58 39.67
C GLU A 188 9.39 6.09 39.04
N TYR A 189 8.28 6.80 39.27
CA TYR A 189 6.97 6.45 38.71
C TYR A 189 6.75 7.10 37.36
N TYR A 190 7.41 8.24 37.10
CA TYR A 190 7.40 8.86 35.79
C TYR A 190 8.29 8.08 34.80
N PRO A 191 7.86 7.84 33.54
CA PRO A 191 8.67 7.16 32.54
C PRO A 191 9.94 7.95 32.20
N LEU A 192 11.10 7.34 32.44
CA LEU A 192 12.40 8.04 32.45
C LEU A 192 12.95 8.44 31.06
N TRP A 193 12.40 7.87 29.98
CA TRP A 193 12.77 8.17 28.59
C TRP A 193 11.83 9.19 27.91
N MET A 194 10.80 9.65 28.61
CA MET A 194 9.76 10.51 28.05
C MET A 194 9.92 11.98 28.44
N PRO A 195 9.32 12.93 27.69
CA PRO A 195 9.38 14.35 28.02
C PRO A 195 8.80 14.67 29.40
N ALA A 196 9.22 15.80 30.00
CA ALA A 196 8.78 16.22 31.33
C ALA A 196 7.27 16.52 31.46
N LYS A 197 6.55 16.63 30.34
CA LYS A 197 5.09 16.69 30.30
C LYS A 197 4.59 15.78 29.21
N ILE A 198 3.60 14.95 29.54
CA ILE A 198 2.95 14.03 28.60
C ILE A 198 1.45 14.24 28.69
N THR A 199 0.79 14.36 27.54
CA THR A 199 -0.66 14.48 27.44
C THR A 199 -1.20 13.28 26.69
N TYR A 200 -2.18 12.61 27.27
CA TYR A 200 -2.90 11.51 26.64
C TYR A 200 -4.34 11.89 26.35
N LYS A 201 -4.91 11.23 25.34
CA LYS A 201 -6.30 11.39 24.92
C LYS A 201 -6.95 10.03 24.70
N GLY A 202 -8.20 9.89 25.13
CA GLY A 202 -9.00 8.71 24.86
C GLY A 202 -10.38 8.79 25.50
N THR A 203 -11.04 7.64 25.56
CA THR A 203 -12.28 7.47 26.32
C THR A 203 -11.95 7.05 27.76
N LEU A 204 -12.46 7.78 28.75
CA LEU A 204 -12.36 7.47 30.18
C LEU A 204 -13.55 6.65 30.64
N LEU A 205 -13.28 5.48 31.23
CA LEU A 205 -14.27 4.61 31.84
C LEU A 205 -14.70 5.11 33.22
N PRO A 206 -15.92 4.76 33.68
CA PRO A 206 -16.31 5.05 35.04
C PRO A 206 -15.44 4.26 36.04
N LYS A 207 -15.09 4.91 37.13
CA LYS A 207 -14.32 4.31 38.23
C LYS A 207 -14.95 3.00 38.71
N ASN A 208 -14.14 1.96 38.84
CA ASN A 208 -14.58 0.65 39.31
C ASN A 208 -14.10 0.28 40.73
N ALA A 209 -13.22 1.08 41.33
CA ALA A 209 -12.67 0.83 42.66
C ALA A 209 -13.66 1.21 43.78
N LYS A 210 -13.84 0.31 44.74
CA LYS A 210 -14.62 0.54 45.95
C LYS A 210 -13.84 0.07 47.18
N GLN A 211 -13.77 0.92 48.19
CA GLN A 211 -13.28 0.52 49.50
C GLN A 211 -14.44 0.01 50.36
N ASP A 212 -14.24 -1.14 50.98
CA ASP A 212 -15.11 -1.62 52.04
C ASP A 212 -14.88 -0.77 53.32
N PRO A 213 -15.91 -0.10 53.86
CA PRO A 213 -15.75 0.84 54.95
C PRO A 213 -15.42 0.18 56.29
N ASP A 214 -15.75 -1.11 56.46
CA ASP A 214 -15.58 -1.83 57.72
C ASP A 214 -14.19 -2.48 57.80
N THR A 215 -13.68 -2.95 56.67
CA THR A 215 -12.40 -3.68 56.58
C THR A 215 -11.27 -2.86 55.98
N GLY A 216 -11.58 -1.79 55.24
CA GLY A 216 -10.62 -0.96 54.52
C GLY A 216 -10.05 -1.59 53.25
N PHE A 217 -10.50 -2.80 52.87
CA PHE A 217 -10.07 -3.48 51.65
C PHE A 217 -10.66 -2.84 50.40
N TRP A 218 -9.86 -2.82 49.33
CA TRP A 218 -10.28 -2.33 48.02
C TRP A 218 -10.67 -3.49 47.12
N SER A 219 -11.74 -3.29 46.35
CA SER A 219 -12.17 -4.20 45.28
C SER A 219 -12.42 -3.39 44.01
N LEU A 220 -11.90 -3.88 42.89
CA LEU A 220 -12.04 -3.30 41.57
C LEU A 220 -12.93 -4.22 40.74
N SER A 221 -14.13 -3.73 40.42
CA SER A 221 -15.14 -4.54 39.72
C SER A 221 -14.90 -4.59 38.22
N GLY A 222 -14.98 -5.78 37.61
CA GLY A 222 -14.88 -5.90 36.16
C GLY A 222 -16.15 -5.47 35.43
N PHE A 223 -15.98 -4.90 34.24
CA PHE A 223 -17.02 -4.69 33.24
C PHE A 223 -17.46 -6.01 32.60
N ASN A 224 -18.55 -6.02 31.82
CA ASN A 224 -19.08 -7.27 31.26
C ASN A 224 -18.16 -7.87 30.18
N TRP A 225 -17.71 -7.06 29.21
CA TRP A 225 -16.89 -7.51 28.07
C TRP A 225 -16.24 -6.32 27.34
N GLY A 226 -15.23 -6.60 26.50
CA GLY A 226 -14.64 -5.62 25.57
C GLY A 226 -13.53 -4.75 26.15
N TYR A 227 -12.86 -5.21 27.22
CA TYR A 227 -11.77 -4.51 27.88
C TYR A 227 -10.65 -5.50 28.21
N VAL A 228 -9.40 -5.08 28.02
CA VAL A 228 -8.20 -5.84 28.43
C VAL A 228 -8.07 -5.77 29.95
N ASP A 229 -7.52 -6.80 30.57
CA ASP A 229 -7.26 -6.82 32.01
C ASP A 229 -8.53 -6.61 32.86
N ASN A 230 -9.62 -7.16 32.33
CA ASN A 230 -10.96 -7.00 32.89
C ASN A 230 -11.52 -8.30 33.49
N LYS A 231 -11.05 -9.44 32.98
CA LYS A 231 -11.44 -10.79 33.40
C LYS A 231 -10.19 -11.64 33.53
N ALA A 232 -10.24 -12.64 34.41
CA ALA A 232 -9.14 -13.62 34.53
C ALA A 232 -8.85 -14.28 33.18
N ASN A 233 -7.59 -14.53 32.85
CA ASN A 233 -7.19 -15.09 31.54
C ASN A 233 -7.77 -16.50 31.25
N SER A 234 -8.33 -17.18 32.27
CA SER A 234 -9.10 -18.42 32.10
C SER A 234 -10.47 -18.19 31.45
N ASP A 235 -11.03 -16.98 31.53
CA ASP A 235 -12.22 -16.54 30.82
C ASP A 235 -11.83 -16.07 29.42
N LYS A 236 -11.72 -17.02 28.48
CA LYS A 236 -11.32 -16.72 27.10
C LYS A 236 -12.35 -15.84 26.38
N GLU A 237 -13.64 -16.04 26.61
CA GLU A 237 -14.69 -15.21 26.02
C GLU A 237 -14.60 -13.75 26.49
N GLY A 238 -14.41 -13.53 27.80
CA GLY A 238 -14.30 -12.19 28.37
C GLY A 238 -13.05 -11.41 27.93
N ASN A 239 -12.00 -12.11 27.50
CA ASN A 239 -10.74 -11.54 27.01
C ASN A 239 -10.62 -11.53 25.48
N SER A 240 -11.67 -11.94 24.77
CA SER A 240 -11.69 -11.98 23.31
C SER A 240 -12.44 -10.80 22.70
N PHE A 241 -11.95 -10.32 21.58
CA PHE A 241 -12.39 -9.10 20.89
C PHE A 241 -12.86 -9.43 19.48
N ASP A 242 -13.82 -8.64 19.00
CA ASP A 242 -14.45 -8.78 17.69
C ASP A 242 -14.24 -7.46 16.94
N ILE A 243 -13.66 -7.54 15.74
CA ILE A 243 -13.31 -6.40 14.90
C ILE A 243 -14.58 -5.64 14.46
N ASP A 244 -15.75 -6.29 14.36
CA ASP A 244 -17.04 -5.62 14.09
C ASP A 244 -17.49 -4.70 15.24
N TRP A 245 -16.75 -4.65 16.36
CA TRP A 245 -16.96 -3.68 17.42
C TRP A 245 -16.31 -2.33 17.15
N ALA A 246 -15.54 -2.20 16.07
CA ALA A 246 -14.89 -0.95 15.69
C ALA A 246 -15.90 0.19 15.49
N VAL A 247 -15.59 1.34 16.08
CA VAL A 247 -16.37 2.58 15.93
C VAL A 247 -15.48 3.78 15.65
N ASP A 248 -16.04 4.75 14.93
CA ASP A 248 -15.38 6.03 14.68
C ASP A 248 -15.46 6.98 15.90
N GLN A 249 -14.88 8.17 15.76
CA GLN A 249 -14.92 9.22 16.78
C GLN A 249 -16.33 9.67 17.21
N ASN A 250 -17.35 9.41 16.39
CA ASN A 250 -18.76 9.68 16.69
C ASN A 250 -19.50 8.44 17.21
N ARG A 251 -18.77 7.38 17.55
CA ARG A 251 -19.29 6.07 17.98
C ARG A 251 -20.15 5.37 16.91
N LYS A 252 -20.01 5.74 15.64
CA LYS A 252 -20.67 5.02 14.54
C LYS A 252 -19.84 3.80 14.18
N LYS A 253 -20.52 2.66 14.00
CA LYS A 253 -19.87 1.41 13.56
C LYS A 253 -19.08 1.61 12.27
N VAL A 254 -17.87 1.06 12.26
CA VAL A 254 -16.98 0.98 11.11
C VAL A 254 -16.81 -0.49 10.77
N LYS A 255 -16.95 -0.82 9.48
CA LYS A 255 -16.71 -2.18 9.00
C LYS A 255 -15.26 -2.28 8.54
N LEU A 256 -14.51 -3.16 9.17
CA LEU A 256 -13.15 -3.53 8.78
C LEU A 256 -13.15 -5.00 8.36
N ASP A 257 -12.49 -5.33 7.26
CA ASP A 257 -12.33 -6.70 6.77
C ASP A 257 -11.14 -7.43 7.43
N PHE A 258 -10.17 -6.66 7.92
CA PHE A 258 -9.03 -7.11 8.71
C PHE A 258 -8.41 -5.94 9.46
N ILE A 259 -7.44 -6.26 10.31
CA ILE A 259 -6.61 -5.28 11.03
C ILE A 259 -5.14 -5.69 10.96
N ASP A 260 -4.25 -4.73 11.17
CA ASP A 260 -2.80 -4.95 11.20
C ASP A 260 -2.22 -4.57 12.55
N PHE A 261 -2.70 -3.49 13.14
CA PHE A 261 -2.20 -2.97 14.40
C PHE A 261 -3.28 -2.96 15.47
N ILE A 262 -2.85 -3.27 16.69
CA ILE A 262 -3.68 -3.23 17.89
C ILE A 262 -3.01 -2.30 18.89
N LYS A 263 -3.78 -1.37 19.45
CA LYS A 263 -3.39 -0.50 20.55
C LYS A 263 -4.23 -0.83 21.77
N VAL A 264 -3.58 -0.97 22.92
CA VAL A 264 -4.26 -1.04 24.23
C VAL A 264 -3.87 0.19 25.02
N TYR A 265 -4.84 0.83 25.67
CA TYR A 265 -4.55 1.93 26.59
C TYR A 265 -5.35 1.82 27.89
N CYS A 266 -4.72 2.21 29.00
CA CYS A 266 -5.36 2.24 30.32
C CYS A 266 -6.50 3.27 30.32
N ALA A 267 -7.70 2.82 30.65
CA ALA A 267 -8.92 3.62 30.47
C ALA A 267 -9.51 4.14 31.79
N GLU A 268 -8.80 4.00 32.91
CA GLU A 268 -9.24 4.49 34.22
C GLU A 268 -8.31 5.55 34.79
N GLN A 269 -8.90 6.55 35.46
CA GLN A 269 -8.17 7.57 36.22
C GLN A 269 -8.61 7.54 37.68
N GLN A 270 -7.96 6.71 38.48
CA GLN A 270 -8.26 6.53 39.91
C GLN A 270 -7.06 6.05 40.72
N MET A 271 -7.13 6.28 42.03
CA MET A 271 -6.22 5.73 43.05
C MET A 271 -7.05 4.82 43.97
N ALA A 272 -6.62 3.58 44.17
CA ALA A 272 -7.25 2.59 45.04
C ALA A 272 -6.48 2.45 46.37
N GLY A 273 -6.17 3.58 47.01
CA GLY A 273 -5.46 3.64 48.27
C GLY A 273 -4.11 2.92 48.23
N TRP A 274 -3.91 1.94 49.12
CA TRP A 274 -2.64 1.20 49.22
C TRP A 274 -2.36 0.28 48.03
N LEU A 275 -3.36 -0.02 47.18
CA LEU A 275 -3.14 -0.72 45.91
C LEU A 275 -2.43 0.16 44.88
N GLY A 276 -2.45 1.49 45.03
CA GLY A 276 -1.87 2.42 44.08
C GLY A 276 -2.86 2.87 42.99
N GLU A 277 -2.31 3.34 41.88
CA GLU A 277 -3.10 3.64 40.68
C GLU A 277 -3.67 2.37 40.07
N THR A 278 -4.82 2.49 39.40
CA THR A 278 -5.32 1.41 38.56
C THR A 278 -4.61 1.44 37.21
N SER A 279 -3.93 0.35 36.88
CA SER A 279 -3.10 0.23 35.69
C SER A 279 -3.48 -1.00 34.90
N THR A 280 -3.86 -0.82 33.63
CA THR A 280 -4.03 -1.97 32.74
C THR A 280 -2.69 -2.62 32.47
N GLU A 281 -2.59 -3.92 32.75
CA GLU A 281 -1.42 -4.71 32.43
C GLU A 281 -1.67 -5.60 31.22
N VAL A 282 -0.65 -5.78 30.38
CA VAL A 282 -0.72 -6.61 29.16
C VAL A 282 0.26 -7.76 29.30
N LYS A 283 -0.22 -8.98 29.03
CA LYS A 283 0.55 -10.22 29.16
C LYS A 283 0.78 -10.96 27.85
N GLY A 284 -0.10 -10.74 26.87
CA GLY A 284 0.02 -11.37 25.55
C GLY A 284 -1.22 -11.15 24.71
N ALA A 285 -1.15 -11.59 23.45
CA ALA A 285 -2.30 -11.63 22.57
C ALA A 285 -2.17 -12.77 21.55
N GLU A 286 -3.32 -13.20 21.04
CA GLU A 286 -3.48 -14.37 20.20
C GLU A 286 -4.45 -14.05 19.04
N ASP A 287 -4.07 -14.34 17.79
CA ASP A 287 -5.01 -14.45 16.66
C ASP A 287 -5.79 -15.76 16.82
N LEU A 288 -7.12 -15.67 16.90
CA LEU A 288 -7.98 -16.82 17.09
C LEU A 288 -8.25 -17.60 15.80
N HIS A 289 -7.97 -17.02 14.63
CA HIS A 289 -8.31 -17.56 13.30
C HIS A 289 -7.14 -17.50 12.31
N ILE A 290 -6.00 -18.07 12.71
CA ILE A 290 -4.77 -18.04 11.91
C ILE A 290 -4.98 -18.62 10.50
N GLU A 291 -5.77 -19.70 10.36
CA GLU A 291 -6.06 -20.30 9.06
C GLU A 291 -6.88 -19.37 8.16
N GLU A 292 -7.90 -18.70 8.67
CA GLU A 292 -8.72 -17.73 7.95
C GLU A 292 -7.90 -16.48 7.58
N SER A 293 -7.08 -15.97 8.50
CA SER A 293 -6.15 -14.87 8.26
C SER A 293 -5.21 -15.20 7.10
N VAL A 294 -4.56 -16.36 7.14
CA VAL A 294 -3.68 -16.85 6.06
C VAL A 294 -4.43 -17.03 4.74
N ALA A 295 -5.60 -17.66 4.76
CA ALA A 295 -6.38 -17.91 3.55
C ALA A 295 -6.84 -16.62 2.88
N ALA A 296 -7.21 -15.60 3.68
CA ALA A 296 -7.60 -14.31 3.18
C ALA A 296 -6.41 -13.55 2.55
N ILE A 297 -5.23 -13.56 3.22
CA ILE A 297 -4.00 -12.97 2.69
C ILE A 297 -3.60 -13.64 1.37
N ASP A 298 -3.55 -14.98 1.35
CA ASP A 298 -3.14 -15.74 0.17
C ASP A 298 -4.07 -15.50 -1.02
N LYS A 299 -5.38 -15.36 -0.77
CA LYS A 299 -6.36 -15.00 -1.79
C LYS A 299 -6.09 -13.59 -2.33
N ALA A 300 -5.92 -12.60 -1.45
CA ALA A 300 -5.62 -11.22 -1.85
C ALA A 300 -4.35 -11.14 -2.69
N LEU A 301 -3.29 -11.83 -2.24
CA LEU A 301 -2.00 -11.90 -2.92
C LEU A 301 -2.05 -12.70 -4.23
N LYS A 302 -2.97 -13.65 -4.41
CA LYS A 302 -3.14 -14.36 -5.69
C LYS A 302 -3.83 -13.50 -6.75
N GLU A 303 -4.69 -12.58 -6.34
CA GLU A 303 -5.54 -11.77 -7.22
C GLU A 303 -4.98 -10.37 -7.49
N GLY A 304 -3.91 -9.95 -6.81
CA GLY A 304 -3.33 -8.60 -6.92
C GLY A 304 -2.76 -8.26 -8.29
N VAL A 305 -3.55 -7.56 -9.11
CA VAL A 305 -3.17 -6.95 -10.38
C VAL A 305 -2.95 -5.45 -10.17
N ALA A 306 -1.81 -4.90 -10.60
CA ALA A 306 -1.60 -3.45 -10.54
C ALA A 306 -2.37 -2.77 -11.68
N THR A 307 -3.61 -2.37 -11.39
CA THR A 307 -4.49 -1.63 -12.33
C THR A 307 -4.36 -0.11 -12.19
N PHE A 308 -3.73 0.34 -11.11
CA PHE A 308 -3.60 1.75 -10.73
C PHE A 308 -4.92 2.48 -10.42
N ASP A 309 -6.06 1.79 -10.49
CA ASP A 309 -7.36 2.32 -10.03
C ASP A 309 -7.53 2.18 -8.50
N ASP A 310 -6.69 1.38 -7.85
CA ASP A 310 -6.67 1.10 -6.41
C ASP A 310 -5.68 1.98 -5.62
N VAL A 311 -5.00 2.92 -6.29
CA VAL A 311 -4.05 3.84 -5.64
C VAL A 311 -4.77 4.91 -4.82
N ASP A 312 -4.28 5.16 -3.61
CA ASP A 312 -4.71 6.28 -2.77
C ASP A 312 -3.79 7.48 -2.97
N VAL A 313 -3.91 8.15 -4.11
CA VAL A 313 -3.15 9.37 -4.42
C VAL A 313 -4.05 10.50 -4.88
N ASN A 314 -3.68 11.72 -4.51
CA ASN A 314 -4.37 12.92 -4.95
C ASN A 314 -3.86 13.36 -6.33
N LEU A 315 -4.65 13.16 -7.38
CA LEU A 315 -4.36 13.67 -8.71
C LEU A 315 -4.49 15.19 -8.76
N SER A 316 -3.67 15.83 -9.59
CA SER A 316 -3.80 17.26 -9.90
C SER A 316 -5.10 17.56 -10.67
N SER A 317 -5.46 18.84 -10.80
CA SER A 317 -6.60 19.26 -11.63
C SER A 317 -6.44 18.90 -13.11
N ASP A 318 -5.20 18.68 -13.55
CA ASP A 318 -4.86 18.22 -14.90
C ASP A 318 -4.77 16.69 -14.99
N GLY A 319 -5.10 15.94 -13.92
CA GLY A 319 -5.28 14.49 -14.00
C GLY A 319 -4.00 13.65 -13.86
N TYR A 320 -3.01 14.12 -13.11
CA TYR A 320 -1.78 13.33 -12.87
C TYR A 320 -1.26 13.49 -11.43
N TYR A 321 -0.50 12.51 -10.96
CA TYR A 321 0.27 12.55 -9.72
C TYR A 321 1.75 12.26 -9.99
N MET A 322 2.61 13.20 -9.59
CA MET A 322 4.07 13.17 -9.81
C MET A 322 4.88 13.06 -8.50
N GLY A 323 4.24 12.67 -7.40
CA GLY A 323 4.89 12.53 -6.09
C GLY A 323 4.79 13.81 -5.25
N MET A 324 5.02 13.67 -3.95
CA MET A 324 5.02 14.77 -3.00
C MET A 324 6.20 15.71 -3.24
N GLU A 325 5.99 17.00 -3.00
CA GLU A 325 7.08 17.98 -3.01
C GLU A 325 7.84 17.99 -1.68
N SER A 326 9.14 18.28 -1.74
CA SER A 326 9.95 18.65 -0.57
C SER A 326 9.81 20.13 -0.27
N ASP A 327 9.94 20.50 1.01
CA ASP A 327 9.87 21.90 1.44
C ASP A 327 11.01 22.75 0.86
N ASN A 328 12.18 22.14 0.60
CA ASN A 328 13.36 22.80 0.03
C ASN A 328 13.46 22.67 -1.50
N GLY A 329 12.53 21.97 -2.15
CA GLY A 329 12.50 21.75 -3.60
C GLY A 329 13.49 20.71 -4.13
N GLU A 330 14.29 20.07 -3.28
CA GLU A 330 15.18 18.96 -3.65
C GLU A 330 14.39 17.67 -3.95
N ALA A 331 15.06 16.63 -4.43
CA ALA A 331 14.43 15.35 -4.75
C ALA A 331 13.69 14.74 -3.54
N LYS A 332 12.43 14.34 -3.73
CA LYS A 332 11.63 13.62 -2.73
C LYS A 332 11.00 12.40 -3.37
N THR A 333 11.36 11.22 -2.85
CA THR A 333 10.76 9.96 -3.25
C THR A 333 9.49 9.71 -2.43
N SER A 334 8.39 9.47 -3.13
CA SER A 334 7.11 9.00 -2.60
C SER A 334 6.93 7.53 -2.98
N TYR A 335 6.09 6.82 -2.24
CA TYR A 335 5.74 5.43 -2.52
C TYR A 335 4.22 5.31 -2.61
N TYR A 336 3.75 4.41 -3.47
CA TYR A 336 2.37 3.97 -3.50
C TYR A 336 2.32 2.49 -3.89
N ILE A 337 1.19 1.85 -3.62
CA ILE A 337 0.95 0.44 -3.96
C ILE A 337 -0.25 0.33 -4.89
N SER A 338 -0.14 -0.59 -5.84
CA SER A 338 -1.19 -0.98 -6.78
C SER A 338 -1.09 -2.50 -6.96
N GLY A 339 -2.17 -3.22 -6.71
CA GLY A 339 -2.17 -4.68 -6.58
C GLY A 339 -1.20 -5.16 -5.49
N ASN A 340 -0.24 -6.02 -5.86
CA ASN A 340 0.80 -6.52 -4.96
C ASN A 340 2.14 -5.80 -5.12
N TYR A 341 2.15 -4.64 -5.77
CA TYR A 341 3.37 -4.00 -6.22
C TYR A 341 3.54 -2.64 -5.58
N ARG A 342 4.71 -2.40 -4.99
CA ARG A 342 5.11 -1.08 -4.50
C ARG A 342 5.91 -0.36 -5.58
N PHE A 343 5.54 0.88 -5.84
CA PHE A 343 6.15 1.76 -6.81
C PHE A 343 6.76 2.96 -6.09
N SER A 344 7.92 3.41 -6.58
CA SER A 344 8.53 4.66 -6.17
C SER A 344 8.29 5.76 -7.19
N LEU A 345 8.19 7.00 -6.72
CA LEU A 345 8.03 8.17 -7.58
C LEU A 345 8.82 9.33 -6.99
N THR A 346 9.86 9.77 -7.71
CA THR A 346 10.76 10.82 -7.23
C THR A 346 10.40 12.15 -7.87
N ASN A 347 9.86 13.08 -7.09
CA ASN A 347 9.59 14.46 -7.53
C ASN A 347 10.83 15.33 -7.31
N ILE A 348 11.23 16.12 -8.30
CA ILE A 348 12.37 17.03 -8.24
C ILE A 348 11.94 18.44 -8.66
N LYS A 349 11.20 19.11 -7.77
CA LYS A 349 10.60 20.44 -7.98
C LYS A 349 11.57 21.50 -8.51
N LYS A 350 12.79 21.54 -7.98
CA LYS A 350 13.85 22.48 -8.40
C LYS A 350 14.14 22.45 -9.90
N TRP A 351 13.99 21.28 -10.53
CA TRP A 351 14.22 21.08 -11.97
C TRP A 351 12.91 20.97 -12.75
N ASN A 352 11.76 21.13 -12.09
CA ASN A 352 10.43 20.87 -12.64
C ASN A 352 10.39 19.50 -13.35
N SER A 353 10.96 18.49 -12.70
CA SER A 353 11.15 17.14 -13.24
C SER A 353 10.77 16.10 -12.18
N TRP A 354 10.65 14.85 -12.62
CA TRP A 354 10.38 13.70 -11.78
C TRP A 354 11.12 12.48 -12.36
N ASN A 355 11.01 11.31 -11.74
CA ASN A 355 11.51 10.04 -12.28
C ASN A 355 10.65 8.89 -11.75
N ASP A 356 10.74 7.74 -12.41
CA ASP A 356 10.11 6.47 -12.05
C ASP A 356 8.64 6.39 -12.44
N PHE A 357 7.70 6.16 -11.52
CA PHE A 357 6.35 5.68 -11.87
C PHE A 357 5.25 6.68 -11.46
N ALA A 358 4.90 7.64 -12.33
CA ALA A 358 3.80 8.59 -12.08
C ALA A 358 2.44 7.98 -12.38
N ILE A 359 1.36 8.51 -11.79
CA ILE A 359 -0.02 8.11 -12.10
C ILE A 359 -0.67 9.16 -12.98
N SER A 360 -1.48 8.74 -13.95
CA SER A 360 -2.23 9.63 -14.83
C SER A 360 -3.61 9.05 -15.17
N ASN A 361 -4.62 9.92 -15.29
CA ASN A 361 -5.94 9.60 -15.84
C ASN A 361 -6.27 10.48 -17.06
N ARG A 362 -5.23 11.03 -17.69
CA ARG A 362 -5.38 11.98 -18.78
C ARG A 362 -5.89 11.31 -20.04
N THR A 363 -6.79 12.02 -20.73
CA THR A 363 -7.45 11.50 -21.94
C THR A 363 -6.92 12.08 -23.25
N GLU A 364 -6.10 13.12 -23.18
CA GLU A 364 -5.41 13.66 -24.36
C GLU A 364 -4.37 12.66 -24.87
N THR A 365 -4.32 12.46 -26.19
CA THR A 365 -3.43 11.46 -26.83
C THR A 365 -2.24 12.07 -27.58
N SER A 366 -2.18 13.40 -27.63
CA SER A 366 -1.14 14.15 -28.35
C SER A 366 -0.16 14.82 -27.41
N PHE A 367 1.05 15.07 -27.90
CA PHE A 367 2.07 15.85 -27.20
C PHE A 367 2.28 17.19 -27.92
N LYS A 368 2.06 18.30 -27.22
CA LYS A 368 2.23 19.67 -27.76
C LYS A 368 3.16 20.50 -26.88
N LYS A 369 3.16 20.24 -25.58
CA LYS A 369 4.01 20.91 -24.59
C LYS A 369 4.34 19.94 -23.45
N LEU A 370 5.45 20.18 -22.76
CA LEU A 370 5.94 19.29 -21.71
C LEU A 370 4.90 19.09 -20.58
N PHE A 371 4.29 20.16 -20.08
CA PHE A 371 3.25 20.09 -19.05
C PHE A 371 1.88 20.54 -19.59
N PRO A 372 0.82 19.74 -19.43
CA PRO A 372 0.76 18.43 -18.76
C PRO A 372 1.00 17.22 -19.69
N ASP A 373 1.30 17.42 -20.99
CA ASP A 373 1.18 16.34 -21.98
C ASP A 373 2.18 15.19 -21.83
N GLN A 374 3.26 15.35 -21.06
CA GLN A 374 4.19 14.24 -20.76
C GLN A 374 3.51 13.07 -20.00
N PHE A 375 2.35 13.31 -19.39
CA PHE A 375 1.57 12.31 -18.66
C PHE A 375 0.49 11.63 -19.51
N ASN A 376 0.41 11.97 -20.81
CA ASN A 376 -0.55 11.38 -21.74
C ASN A 376 -0.05 10.00 -22.22
N SER A 377 -0.91 8.98 -22.17
CA SER A 377 -0.71 7.79 -23.02
C SER A 377 -1.07 8.13 -24.47
N CYS A 378 -0.52 7.42 -25.45
CA CYS A 378 -0.95 7.62 -26.84
C CYS A 378 -2.37 7.08 -27.13
N VAL A 379 -3.01 6.45 -26.13
CA VAL A 379 -4.34 5.83 -26.22
C VAL A 379 -5.42 6.71 -25.56
N GLY A 380 -5.08 7.44 -24.49
CA GLY A 380 -5.98 8.36 -23.79
C GLY A 380 -6.81 7.71 -22.68
N HIS A 381 -6.45 6.50 -22.27
CA HIS A 381 -7.02 5.81 -21.11
C HIS A 381 -6.07 4.66 -20.70
N GLY A 382 -6.31 4.09 -19.52
CA GLY A 382 -5.64 2.86 -19.09
C GLY A 382 -6.18 1.62 -19.80
N TYR A 383 -5.53 0.47 -19.64
CA TYR A 383 -5.93 -0.76 -20.30
C TYR A 383 -7.35 -1.20 -19.87
N ASN A 384 -8.12 -1.76 -20.80
CA ASN A 384 -9.52 -2.15 -20.55
C ASN A 384 -10.41 -1.02 -20.00
N ASN A 385 -10.10 0.23 -20.33
CA ASN A 385 -10.75 1.44 -19.84
C ASN A 385 -10.64 1.65 -18.31
N SER A 386 -9.55 1.18 -17.68
CA SER A 386 -9.17 1.67 -16.34
C SER A 386 -9.07 3.19 -16.34
N SER A 387 -9.43 3.79 -15.20
CA SER A 387 -9.46 5.25 -15.07
C SER A 387 -8.05 5.80 -15.02
N ASN A 388 -7.17 5.11 -14.29
CA ASN A 388 -5.78 5.46 -14.10
C ASN A 388 -4.86 4.51 -14.86
N TYR A 389 -3.66 4.98 -15.16
CA TYR A 389 -2.54 4.18 -15.66
C TYR A 389 -1.22 4.78 -15.16
N CYS A 390 -0.15 3.98 -15.20
CA CYS A 390 1.17 4.44 -14.82
C CYS A 390 1.91 5.03 -16.03
N VAL A 391 2.54 6.18 -15.84
CA VAL A 391 3.51 6.78 -16.76
C VAL A 391 4.89 6.56 -16.16
N LEU A 392 5.70 5.76 -16.84
CA LEU A 392 7.09 5.51 -16.49
C LEU A 392 7.99 6.51 -17.20
N TYR A 393 8.79 7.25 -16.45
CA TYR A 393 9.90 8.05 -16.96
C TYR A 393 11.21 7.54 -16.36
N VAL A 394 12.20 7.25 -17.22
CA VAL A 394 13.50 6.72 -16.78
C VAL A 394 14.66 7.59 -17.23
N PHE A 395 15.45 8.04 -16.27
CA PHE A 395 16.81 8.51 -16.50
C PHE A 395 17.84 7.41 -16.18
N GLY A 396 18.33 6.71 -17.20
CA GLY A 396 19.23 5.56 -17.06
C GLY A 396 18.49 4.26 -16.76
N GLN A 397 18.23 3.97 -15.48
CA GLN A 397 17.46 2.81 -15.02
C GLN A 397 16.43 3.26 -13.98
N SER A 398 15.24 2.67 -14.02
CA SER A 398 14.20 2.97 -13.02
C SER A 398 14.62 2.45 -11.64
N ALA A 399 14.06 3.07 -10.60
CA ALA A 399 13.89 2.40 -9.32
C ALA A 399 13.08 1.09 -9.49
N PRO A 400 13.21 0.11 -8.58
CA PRO A 400 12.48 -1.14 -8.66
C PRO A 400 10.99 -0.95 -8.38
N ILE A 401 10.14 -1.65 -9.15
CA ILE A 401 8.82 -2.06 -8.67
C ILE A 401 9.04 -3.27 -7.78
N GLU A 402 8.57 -3.23 -6.54
CA GLU A 402 8.79 -4.30 -5.57
C GLU A 402 7.55 -5.17 -5.37
N VAL A 403 7.74 -6.49 -5.33
CA VAL A 403 6.70 -7.44 -4.94
C VAL A 403 6.53 -7.43 -3.42
N VAL A 404 5.35 -6.98 -2.97
CA VAL A 404 4.93 -6.86 -1.57
C VAL A 404 4.38 -8.19 -1.05
N GLY A 405 4.62 -8.49 0.23
CA GLY A 405 4.04 -9.66 0.91
C GLY A 405 4.55 -11.03 0.46
N LYS A 406 5.41 -11.12 -0.57
CA LYS A 406 5.97 -12.40 -1.06
C LYS A 406 7.49 -12.46 -0.92
N ALA A 407 7.93 -13.22 0.07
CA ALA A 407 9.32 -13.40 0.48
C ALA A 407 10.27 -13.81 -0.65
N GLU A 408 9.83 -14.78 -1.45
CA GLU A 408 10.56 -15.40 -2.56
C GLU A 408 10.23 -14.75 -3.91
N GLY A 409 9.41 -13.70 -3.89
CA GLY A 409 8.88 -13.07 -5.09
C GLY A 409 7.65 -13.78 -5.63
N GLU A 410 7.25 -13.41 -6.85
CA GLU A 410 6.15 -14.06 -7.55
C GLU A 410 6.41 -14.18 -9.04
N VAL A 411 5.75 -15.15 -9.66
CA VAL A 411 5.71 -15.24 -11.12
C VAL A 411 4.74 -14.17 -11.61
N VAL A 412 5.28 -13.06 -12.11
CA VAL A 412 4.49 -12.01 -12.76
C VAL A 412 4.11 -12.49 -14.15
N ARG A 413 2.79 -12.65 -14.41
CA ARG A 413 2.30 -13.14 -15.70
C ARG A 413 2.75 -12.27 -16.87
N GLY A 414 2.67 -10.96 -16.68
CA GLY A 414 3.03 -9.97 -17.68
C GLY A 414 2.49 -8.60 -17.31
N LEU A 415 2.53 -7.67 -18.27
CA LEU A 415 1.94 -6.35 -18.14
C LEU A 415 1.50 -5.83 -19.50
N TYR A 416 0.59 -4.86 -19.52
CA TYR A 416 0.28 -4.09 -20.71
C TYR A 416 1.17 -2.84 -20.76
N LEU A 417 1.68 -2.51 -21.94
CA LEU A 417 2.37 -1.25 -22.17
C LEU A 417 1.95 -0.57 -23.48
N THR A 418 2.13 0.75 -23.53
CA THR A 418 1.99 1.53 -24.76
C THR A 418 2.92 2.73 -24.75
N ASN A 419 3.21 3.31 -25.92
CA ASN A 419 4.01 4.54 -25.95
C ASN A 419 3.27 5.67 -25.22
N SER A 420 4.03 6.53 -24.53
CA SER A 420 3.50 7.83 -24.13
C SER A 420 3.24 8.69 -25.37
N ALA A 421 2.37 9.69 -25.27
CA ALA A 421 2.15 10.64 -26.37
C ALA A 421 3.45 11.37 -26.75
N TYR A 422 4.33 11.65 -25.77
CA TYR A 422 5.62 12.30 -26.00
C TYR A 422 6.56 11.39 -26.81
N THR A 423 6.73 10.14 -26.37
CA THR A 423 7.57 9.17 -27.08
C THR A 423 7.06 8.89 -28.48
N LEU A 424 5.74 8.77 -28.66
CA LEU A 424 5.15 8.58 -29.97
C LEU A 424 5.38 9.79 -30.90
N SER A 425 5.28 11.02 -30.39
CA SER A 425 5.60 12.22 -31.17
C SER A 425 7.07 12.25 -31.60
N ASN A 426 8.02 11.87 -30.74
CA ASN A 426 9.43 11.75 -31.14
C ASN A 426 9.64 10.71 -32.25
N ILE A 427 8.92 9.58 -32.19
CA ILE A 427 8.98 8.52 -33.21
C ILE A 427 8.43 9.03 -34.55
N LEU A 428 7.31 9.73 -34.56
CA LEU A 428 6.63 10.14 -35.80
C LEU A 428 7.18 11.45 -36.39
N ASP A 429 7.43 12.44 -35.55
CA ASP A 429 7.70 13.83 -35.94
C ASP A 429 9.16 14.24 -35.71
N GLY A 430 9.87 13.50 -34.84
CA GLY A 430 11.27 13.72 -34.46
C GLY A 430 11.43 14.37 -33.08
N ASP A 431 12.58 14.12 -32.44
CA ASP A 431 12.87 14.60 -31.08
C ASP A 431 13.46 16.02 -31.03
N GLY A 432 13.86 16.59 -32.17
CA GLY A 432 14.50 17.91 -32.26
C GLY A 432 15.99 17.95 -31.88
N PHE A 433 16.57 16.82 -31.46
CA PHE A 433 17.96 16.70 -30.99
C PHE A 433 18.81 15.75 -31.83
N SER A 434 18.19 14.87 -32.62
CA SER A 434 18.84 13.92 -33.52
C SER A 434 18.06 13.76 -34.83
N GLN A 435 18.67 13.09 -35.81
CA GLN A 435 18.07 12.83 -37.12
C GLN A 435 18.41 11.42 -37.62
N GLY A 436 17.62 11.02 -38.62
CA GLY A 436 17.83 9.92 -39.55
C GLY A 436 19.23 9.81 -40.13
N ALA A 437 19.60 8.60 -40.54
CA ALA A 437 20.71 8.38 -41.47
C ALA A 437 20.54 9.18 -42.78
N THR A 438 19.29 9.47 -43.18
CA THR A 438 18.96 10.32 -44.35
C THR A 438 18.68 11.79 -44.00
N GLY A 439 18.77 12.17 -42.71
CA GLY A 439 18.37 13.49 -42.22
C GLY A 439 16.87 13.63 -41.91
N LYS A 440 16.08 12.56 -42.04
CA LYS A 440 14.65 12.57 -41.64
C LYS A 440 14.51 12.85 -40.13
N LYS A 441 13.53 13.67 -39.75
CA LYS A 441 13.27 14.01 -38.33
C LYS A 441 12.70 12.82 -37.56
N GLY A 442 11.55 12.28 -38.00
CA GLY A 442 10.95 11.07 -37.43
C GLY A 442 11.76 9.80 -37.76
N PHE A 443 11.33 8.67 -37.22
CA PHE A 443 11.96 7.37 -37.44
C PHE A 443 11.88 6.96 -38.91
N GLU A 444 12.93 6.28 -39.36
CA GLU A 444 13.07 5.70 -40.68
C GLU A 444 13.71 4.31 -40.62
N LYS A 445 13.96 3.72 -41.79
CA LYS A 445 14.58 2.40 -41.89
C LYS A 445 15.90 2.36 -41.11
N GLY A 446 16.02 1.40 -40.21
CA GLY A 446 17.16 1.21 -39.31
C GLY A 446 16.91 1.73 -37.89
N ASP A 447 15.87 2.53 -37.67
CA ASP A 447 15.57 3.06 -36.34
C ASP A 447 14.81 2.10 -35.45
N TRP A 448 15.01 2.24 -34.15
CA TRP A 448 14.33 1.44 -33.14
C TRP A 448 14.42 2.10 -31.76
N LEU A 449 13.45 1.76 -30.91
CA LEU A 449 13.43 2.08 -29.49
C LEU A 449 13.06 0.80 -28.72
N LEU A 450 13.89 0.41 -27.76
CA LEU A 450 13.77 -0.80 -26.96
C LEU A 450 13.59 -0.44 -25.49
N LEU A 451 12.63 -1.12 -24.86
CA LEU A 451 12.48 -1.20 -23.42
C LEU A 451 13.00 -2.57 -22.96
N THR A 452 13.96 -2.56 -22.04
CA THR A 452 14.42 -3.77 -21.34
C THR A 452 13.77 -3.82 -19.97
N ILE A 453 13.06 -4.91 -19.70
CA ILE A 453 12.44 -5.21 -18.41
C ILE A 453 13.32 -6.25 -17.72
N THR A 454 13.90 -5.89 -16.58
CA THR A 454 14.77 -6.75 -15.77
C THR A 454 14.01 -7.21 -14.53
N GLY A 455 13.82 -8.51 -14.39
CA GLY A 455 13.36 -9.14 -13.14
C GLY A 455 14.54 -9.49 -12.25
N ILE A 456 14.47 -9.15 -10.97
CA ILE A 456 15.48 -9.51 -9.96
C ILE A 456 14.86 -10.54 -9.02
N LYS A 457 15.53 -11.68 -8.82
CA LYS A 457 15.06 -12.78 -7.99
C LYS A 457 15.46 -12.62 -6.53
N ALA A 458 14.92 -13.48 -5.65
CA ALA A 458 15.22 -13.46 -4.22
C ALA A 458 16.72 -13.66 -3.89
N ASP A 459 17.47 -14.35 -4.76
CA ASP A 459 18.91 -14.55 -4.68
C ASP A 459 19.73 -13.42 -5.35
N SER A 460 19.08 -12.30 -5.72
CA SER A 460 19.63 -11.17 -6.48
C SER A 460 20.03 -11.47 -7.94
N SER A 461 19.76 -12.67 -8.47
CA SER A 461 20.02 -12.95 -9.89
C SER A 461 19.03 -12.23 -10.81
N GLU A 462 19.50 -11.84 -12.00
CA GLU A 462 18.70 -11.12 -12.99
C GLU A 462 18.17 -12.04 -14.10
N THR A 463 16.97 -11.71 -14.59
CA THR A 463 16.38 -12.23 -15.83
C THR A 463 15.77 -11.08 -16.63
N LYS A 464 15.67 -11.19 -17.95
CA LYS A 464 15.33 -10.06 -18.82
C LYS A 464 14.33 -10.43 -19.89
N THR A 465 13.49 -9.45 -20.26
CA THR A 465 12.63 -9.47 -21.43
C THR A 465 12.74 -8.14 -22.14
N GLU A 466 12.81 -8.18 -23.46
CA GLU A 466 13.01 -7.01 -24.31
C GLU A 466 11.78 -6.79 -25.17
N VAL A 467 11.29 -5.54 -25.21
CA VAL A 467 10.22 -5.12 -26.10
C VAL A 467 10.64 -3.91 -26.92
N TYR A 468 10.44 -3.98 -28.23
CA TYR A 468 10.57 -2.81 -29.09
C TYR A 468 9.30 -1.96 -29.02
N LEU A 469 9.46 -0.72 -28.56
CA LEU A 469 8.43 0.31 -28.58
C LEU A 469 8.24 0.89 -29.99
N ALA A 470 9.29 0.80 -30.81
CA ALA A 470 9.27 0.94 -32.26
C ALA A 470 10.41 0.12 -32.89
N ASP A 471 10.14 -0.52 -34.03
CA ASP A 471 11.14 -1.29 -34.79
C ASP A 471 10.98 -1.08 -36.29
N TYR A 472 11.92 -0.32 -36.87
CA TYR A 472 11.96 0.03 -38.28
C TYR A 472 13.21 -0.60 -38.94
N ARG A 473 13.81 -1.62 -38.29
CA ARG A 473 15.05 -2.24 -38.78
C ARG A 473 14.83 -3.16 -39.97
N SER A 474 13.63 -3.72 -40.13
CA SER A 474 13.32 -4.63 -41.25
C SER A 474 13.61 -3.96 -42.59
N SER A 475 14.09 -4.76 -43.55
CA SER A 475 14.22 -4.31 -44.93
C SER A 475 12.85 -4.13 -45.61
N ASN A 476 11.82 -4.82 -45.11
CA ASN A 476 10.43 -4.70 -45.55
C ASN A 476 9.73 -3.60 -44.75
N THR A 477 9.38 -2.49 -45.41
CA THR A 477 8.72 -1.34 -44.77
C THR A 477 7.34 -1.68 -44.21
N ALA A 478 6.67 -2.70 -44.75
CA ALA A 478 5.39 -3.17 -44.22
C ALA A 478 5.51 -3.85 -42.85
N GLU A 479 6.72 -4.25 -42.44
CA GLU A 479 7.00 -4.79 -41.11
C GLU A 479 7.42 -3.71 -40.11
N HIS A 480 7.58 -2.45 -40.54
CA HIS A 480 7.89 -1.35 -39.63
C HIS A 480 6.68 -1.06 -38.75
N TYR A 481 6.89 -0.99 -37.44
CA TYR A 481 5.82 -0.70 -36.49
C TYR A 481 6.29 0.14 -35.32
N TYR A 482 5.32 0.76 -34.66
CA TYR A 482 5.43 1.30 -33.32
C TYR A 482 4.28 0.77 -32.46
N ILE A 483 4.42 0.83 -31.14
CA ILE A 483 3.32 0.52 -30.22
C ILE A 483 2.41 1.76 -30.11
N GLY A 484 1.21 1.68 -30.67
CA GLY A 484 0.24 2.79 -30.70
C GLY A 484 -1.09 2.43 -30.03
N ASP A 485 -1.13 1.32 -29.32
CA ASP A 485 -2.24 0.84 -28.50
C ASP A 485 -1.65 -0.09 -27.42
N TRP A 486 -2.43 -0.57 -26.47
CA TRP A 486 -1.96 -1.43 -25.39
C TRP A 486 -1.45 -2.78 -25.93
N GLN A 487 -0.20 -3.11 -25.62
CA GLN A 487 0.47 -4.35 -26.01
C GLN A 487 0.83 -5.16 -24.77
N TRP A 488 0.35 -6.40 -24.71
CA TRP A 488 0.77 -7.36 -23.69
C TRP A 488 2.24 -7.73 -23.85
N VAL A 489 2.96 -7.80 -22.73
CA VAL A 489 4.32 -8.33 -22.62
C VAL A 489 4.29 -9.47 -21.62
N ASP A 490 4.56 -10.67 -22.11
CA ASP A 490 4.67 -11.87 -21.27
C ASP A 490 5.96 -11.80 -20.46
N LEU A 491 5.83 -11.91 -19.14
CA LEU A 491 6.94 -11.94 -18.17
C LEU A 491 7.02 -13.29 -17.45
N SER A 492 6.11 -14.24 -17.73
CA SER A 492 6.02 -15.51 -17.01
C SER A 492 7.31 -16.34 -17.11
N GLY A 493 8.05 -16.21 -18.22
CA GLY A 493 9.35 -16.83 -18.44
C GLY A 493 10.47 -16.36 -17.50
N MET A 494 10.26 -15.28 -16.75
CA MET A 494 11.21 -14.80 -15.74
C MET A 494 11.28 -15.70 -14.49
N GLY A 495 10.24 -16.51 -14.24
CA GLY A 495 10.06 -17.20 -12.97
C GLY A 495 9.68 -16.25 -11.84
N ALA A 496 9.86 -16.67 -10.59
CA ALA A 496 9.55 -15.83 -9.44
C ALA A 496 10.58 -14.69 -9.29
N ILE A 497 10.08 -13.45 -9.19
CA ILE A 497 10.90 -12.25 -9.06
C ILE A 497 10.43 -11.40 -7.87
N LYS A 498 11.38 -10.70 -7.24
CA LYS A 498 11.17 -9.74 -6.15
C LYS A 498 11.03 -8.31 -6.64
N GLU A 499 11.71 -7.97 -7.72
CA GLU A 499 11.70 -6.62 -8.26
C GLU A 499 11.62 -6.62 -9.80
N LEU A 500 10.99 -5.60 -10.38
CA LEU A 500 11.07 -5.26 -11.80
C LEU A 500 11.77 -3.90 -11.98
N LYS A 501 12.72 -3.82 -12.91
CA LYS A 501 13.38 -2.58 -13.32
C LYS A 501 13.28 -2.38 -14.82
N PHE A 502 13.29 -1.12 -15.24
CA PHE A 502 13.12 -0.73 -16.63
C PHE A 502 14.27 0.15 -17.08
N SER A 503 14.73 -0.06 -18.32
CA SER A 503 15.73 0.79 -18.97
C SER A 503 15.46 0.90 -20.46
N PHE A 504 15.85 2.03 -21.05
CA PHE A 504 15.65 2.31 -22.47
C PHE A 504 16.97 2.23 -23.24
N SER A 505 16.90 1.76 -24.48
CA SER A 505 17.96 1.91 -25.48
C SER A 505 17.34 2.16 -26.86
N GLY A 506 18.09 2.73 -27.79
CA GLY A 506 17.54 3.08 -29.10
C GLY A 506 18.59 3.55 -30.10
N SER A 507 18.17 3.71 -31.34
CA SER A 507 19.04 4.15 -32.46
C SER A 507 19.32 5.66 -32.47
N ARG A 508 18.42 6.47 -31.90
CA ARG A 508 18.51 7.93 -31.88
C ARG A 508 19.30 8.44 -30.67
N SER A 509 20.52 8.91 -30.89
CA SER A 509 21.39 9.39 -29.81
C SER A 509 22.26 10.57 -30.23
N ASN A 510 22.80 11.27 -29.23
CA ASN A 510 23.86 12.26 -29.38
C ASN A 510 24.97 12.01 -28.34
N GLN A 511 25.91 12.94 -28.19
CA GLN A 511 27.03 12.79 -27.24
C GLN A 511 26.62 12.60 -25.76
N TRP A 512 25.36 12.90 -25.41
CA TRP A 512 24.81 12.79 -24.06
C TRP A 512 23.93 11.53 -23.87
N GLY A 513 23.75 10.72 -24.91
CA GLY A 513 22.97 9.47 -24.85
C GLY A 513 21.73 9.47 -25.76
N LEU A 514 20.75 8.65 -25.39
CA LEU A 514 19.46 8.51 -26.10
C LEU A 514 18.73 9.86 -26.14
N THR A 515 18.30 10.30 -27.33
CA THR A 515 17.56 11.57 -27.49
C THR A 515 16.06 11.38 -27.58
N THR A 516 15.59 10.18 -27.93
CA THR A 516 14.17 9.83 -27.88
C THR A 516 13.69 9.80 -26.43
N ALA A 517 12.50 10.33 -26.16
CA ALA A 517 11.97 10.42 -24.80
C ALA A 517 11.81 9.03 -24.17
N SER A 518 12.47 8.81 -23.03
CA SER A 518 12.42 7.57 -22.23
C SER A 518 11.15 7.47 -21.38
N TYR A 519 9.99 7.61 -22.04
CA TYR A 519 8.67 7.55 -21.44
C TYR A 519 7.86 6.37 -22.01
N VAL A 520 7.16 5.64 -21.16
CA VAL A 520 6.23 4.57 -21.57
C VAL A 520 5.07 4.52 -20.59
N CYS A 521 3.88 4.14 -21.05
CA CYS A 521 2.74 3.90 -20.17
C CYS A 521 2.63 2.40 -19.91
N ILE A 522 2.38 2.02 -18.66
CA ILE A 522 2.20 0.62 -18.24
C ILE A 522 0.89 0.48 -17.45
N ASP A 523 0.27 -0.68 -17.57
CA ASP A 523 -0.97 -1.03 -16.86
C ASP A 523 -1.10 -2.54 -16.64
N ASN A 524 -1.99 -2.93 -15.72
CA ASN A 524 -2.37 -4.31 -15.41
C ASN A 524 -1.16 -5.23 -15.23
N ILE A 525 -0.20 -4.83 -14.38
CA ILE A 525 0.91 -5.72 -14.02
C ILE A 525 0.34 -6.94 -13.31
N ASN A 526 0.80 -8.11 -13.73
CA ASN A 526 0.28 -9.42 -13.37
C ASN A 526 -1.14 -9.70 -13.88
N GLY A 527 -1.62 -8.98 -14.88
CA GLY A 527 -2.91 -9.21 -15.55
C GLY A 527 -2.93 -10.49 -16.40
N THR A 528 -3.84 -10.52 -17.38
CA THR A 528 -3.98 -11.62 -18.34
C THR A 528 -4.01 -11.10 -19.76
N ASP A 529 -3.33 -11.79 -20.67
CA ASP A 529 -3.35 -11.49 -22.10
C ASP A 529 -4.75 -11.71 -22.71
N ASP A 530 -5.24 -10.73 -23.44
CA ASP A 530 -6.47 -10.77 -24.23
C ASP A 530 -6.25 -11.13 -25.70
N GLY A 531 -5.00 -11.37 -26.10
CA GLY A 531 -4.60 -11.76 -27.45
C GLY A 531 -4.62 -10.62 -28.46
N LYS A 532 -4.85 -9.37 -28.06
CA LYS A 532 -4.81 -8.21 -28.96
C LYS A 532 -3.38 -7.70 -29.10
N SER A 533 -3.06 -7.15 -30.28
CA SER A 533 -1.78 -6.50 -30.51
C SER A 533 -1.92 -4.99 -30.51
N GLY A 534 -1.04 -4.33 -29.75
CA GLY A 534 -0.90 -2.88 -29.71
C GLY A 534 -0.02 -2.31 -30.83
N ARG A 535 0.54 -3.16 -31.69
CA ARG A 535 1.41 -2.75 -32.79
C ARG A 535 0.62 -2.06 -33.90
N LYS A 536 1.07 -0.88 -34.29
CA LYS A 536 0.60 -0.17 -35.48
C LYS A 536 1.67 -0.26 -36.56
N TYR A 537 1.36 -0.96 -37.65
CA TYR A 537 2.24 -1.11 -38.80
C TYR A 537 2.11 0.10 -39.74
N ILE A 538 3.23 0.60 -40.25
CA ILE A 538 3.23 1.69 -41.21
C ILE A 538 2.87 1.13 -42.59
N THR A 539 1.62 1.29 -43.00
CA THR A 539 1.25 1.05 -44.39
C THR A 539 1.64 2.25 -45.23
N THR A 540 2.91 2.35 -45.63
CA THR A 540 3.22 3.14 -46.84
C THR A 540 2.61 2.39 -48.02
N GLY A 541 1.75 3.07 -48.79
CA GLY A 541 0.88 2.47 -49.79
C GLY A 541 1.56 1.44 -50.69
N VAL A 542 0.78 0.44 -51.13
CA VAL A 542 1.15 -0.65 -52.05
C VAL A 542 2.36 -0.29 -52.90
N GLU A 543 3.56 -0.69 -52.44
CA GLU A 543 4.74 -0.58 -53.29
C GLU A 543 4.47 -1.48 -54.50
N ARG A 544 4.35 -0.85 -55.67
CA ARG A 544 4.32 -1.56 -56.95
C ARG A 544 5.64 -2.31 -57.02
N THR A 545 5.63 -3.59 -56.68
CA THR A 545 6.74 -4.49 -56.98
C THR A 545 6.91 -4.50 -58.49
N LEU A 546 7.91 -3.78 -58.98
CA LEU A 546 8.42 -3.94 -60.33
C LEU A 546 9.07 -5.32 -60.40
N LYS A 547 8.31 -6.37 -60.75
CA LYS A 547 8.87 -7.64 -61.24
C LYS A 547 7.93 -8.26 -62.29
N ASN A 548 8.45 -8.33 -63.51
CA ASN A 548 8.07 -9.08 -64.72
C ASN A 548 6.61 -9.51 -64.90
N ASP A 549 5.97 -8.96 -65.93
CA ASP A 549 4.61 -9.30 -66.37
C ASP A 549 4.47 -10.69 -67.03
N ASP A 550 5.56 -11.44 -67.22
CA ASP A 550 5.54 -12.67 -68.04
C ASP A 550 5.13 -13.96 -67.30
N GLU A 551 4.84 -13.93 -65.99
CA GLU A 551 4.44 -15.14 -65.23
C GLU A 551 3.13 -15.01 -64.42
N LYS A 552 2.19 -14.16 -64.84
CA LYS A 552 0.85 -14.06 -64.21
C LYS A 552 -0.08 -15.21 -64.61
N ARG A 553 0.30 -16.45 -64.28
CA ARG A 553 -0.59 -17.61 -64.37
C ARG A 553 -1.52 -17.66 -63.17
N GLU A 554 -2.83 -17.64 -63.39
CA GLU A 554 -3.84 -17.88 -62.35
C GLU A 554 -3.68 -19.31 -61.79
N VAL A 555 -3.58 -19.43 -60.46
CA VAL A 555 -3.47 -20.73 -59.76
C VAL A 555 -4.71 -21.07 -58.94
N ALA A 556 -5.48 -20.06 -58.53
CA ALA A 556 -6.75 -20.24 -57.87
C ALA A 556 -7.61 -18.98 -57.95
N ARG A 557 -8.93 -19.16 -57.90
CA ARG A 557 -9.89 -18.07 -57.85
C ARG A 557 -10.96 -18.35 -56.82
N TYR A 558 -11.41 -17.31 -56.15
CA TYR A 558 -12.42 -17.36 -55.09
C TYR A 558 -13.45 -16.26 -55.29
N THR A 559 -14.65 -16.45 -54.77
CA THR A 559 -15.62 -15.38 -54.55
C THR A 559 -15.23 -14.55 -53.31
N ILE A 560 -15.86 -13.39 -53.11
CA ILE A 560 -15.56 -12.48 -52.00
C ILE A 560 -15.86 -13.09 -50.61
N ASP A 561 -16.77 -14.06 -50.55
CA ASP A 561 -17.10 -14.89 -49.37
C ASP A 561 -16.17 -16.11 -49.20
N GLY A 562 -15.12 -16.22 -50.01
CA GLY A 562 -14.04 -17.20 -49.83
C GLY A 562 -14.28 -18.58 -50.48
N ARG A 563 -15.35 -18.76 -51.26
CA ARG A 563 -15.61 -20.01 -51.97
C ARG A 563 -14.72 -20.14 -53.22
N ARG A 564 -14.02 -21.26 -53.37
CA ARG A 564 -13.19 -21.54 -54.55
C ARG A 564 -14.06 -21.75 -55.79
N ILE A 565 -13.67 -21.14 -56.91
CA ILE A 565 -14.34 -21.21 -58.21
C ILE A 565 -13.32 -21.55 -59.31
N ASN A 566 -13.78 -22.27 -60.35
CA ASN A 566 -12.93 -22.77 -61.43
C ASN A 566 -12.93 -21.86 -62.68
N GLY A 567 -13.57 -20.69 -62.60
CA GLY A 567 -13.65 -19.69 -63.67
C GLY A 567 -14.29 -18.40 -63.17
N PRO A 568 -14.26 -17.31 -63.97
CA PRO A 568 -14.85 -16.02 -63.60
C PRO A 568 -16.36 -16.12 -63.34
N VAL A 569 -16.82 -15.55 -62.22
CA VAL A 569 -18.24 -15.46 -61.88
C VAL A 569 -18.61 -13.99 -61.70
N LYS A 570 -19.81 -13.58 -62.12
CA LYS A 570 -20.26 -12.19 -61.98
C LYS A 570 -20.10 -11.67 -60.55
N GLY A 571 -19.47 -10.50 -60.39
CA GLY A 571 -19.13 -9.89 -59.11
C GLY A 571 -17.63 -9.83 -58.82
N ILE A 572 -17.25 -9.65 -57.55
CA ILE A 572 -15.84 -9.55 -57.14
C ILE A 572 -15.23 -10.94 -56.95
N ASN A 573 -14.17 -11.20 -57.71
CA ASN A 573 -13.39 -12.42 -57.67
C ASN A 573 -12.03 -12.12 -57.02
N ILE A 574 -11.56 -12.97 -56.11
CA ILE A 574 -10.21 -12.94 -55.56
C ILE A 574 -9.37 -13.94 -56.34
N VAL A 575 -8.42 -13.46 -57.13
CA VAL A 575 -7.55 -14.27 -58.00
C VAL A 575 -6.16 -14.36 -57.38
N LYS A 576 -5.67 -15.59 -57.18
CA LYS A 576 -4.29 -15.88 -56.78
C LYS A 576 -3.47 -16.24 -58.01
N TYR A 577 -2.28 -15.65 -58.13
CA TYR A 577 -1.33 -15.91 -59.20
C TYR A 577 -0.14 -16.74 -58.70
N ALA A 578 0.55 -17.40 -59.64
CA ALA A 578 1.70 -18.26 -59.37
C ALA A 578 2.87 -17.49 -58.71
N ASP A 579 2.97 -16.18 -58.95
CA ASP A 579 3.95 -15.27 -58.36
C ASP A 579 3.65 -14.91 -56.87
N GLY A 580 2.61 -15.51 -56.28
CA GLY A 580 2.18 -15.25 -54.91
C GLY A 580 1.27 -14.03 -54.76
N THR A 581 1.04 -13.25 -55.83
CA THR A 581 0.15 -12.09 -55.76
C THR A 581 -1.32 -12.49 -55.71
N THR A 582 -2.12 -11.65 -55.04
CA THR A 582 -3.58 -11.80 -54.97
C THR A 582 -4.24 -10.51 -55.47
N LYS A 583 -5.20 -10.61 -56.40
CA LYS A 583 -5.93 -9.46 -56.95
C LYS A 583 -7.43 -9.61 -56.79
N LYS A 584 -8.13 -8.49 -56.59
CA LYS A 584 -9.58 -8.39 -56.74
C LYS A 584 -9.90 -8.04 -58.19
N VAL A 585 -10.68 -8.88 -58.87
CA VAL A 585 -11.11 -8.70 -60.26
C VAL A 585 -12.63 -8.58 -60.27
N VAL A 586 -13.15 -7.50 -60.84
CA VAL A 586 -14.58 -7.33 -61.09
C VAL A 586 -14.91 -8.01 -62.41
N VAL A 587 -15.88 -8.93 -62.39
CA VAL A 587 -16.39 -9.63 -63.56
C VAL A 587 -17.83 -9.15 -63.76
N GLU A 588 -18.10 -8.48 -64.89
CA GLU A 588 -19.42 -7.89 -65.20
C GLU A 588 -20.46 -8.90 -65.69
#